data_AF-A0A1H7W0J2-F1
#
_entry.id   AF-A0A1H7W0J2-F1
#
_cell.length_a   1.000
_cell.length_b   1.000
_cell.length_c   1.000
_cell.angle_alpha   90.00
_cell.angle_beta   90.00
_cell.angle_gamma   90.00
#
_symmetry.space_group_name_H-M   'P 1'
#
loop_
_entity.id
_entity.type
_entity.pdbx_description
1 polymer ?
#
loop_
_entity_poly.entity_id
_entity_poly.type
_entity_poly.pdbx_seq_one_letter_code
_entity_poly.pdbx_strand_id
1 'polypeptide(L)'
;MAIIPWRFHDRRELLPSELERLKIRNPIKHHLFPQQPSLARWFKQKGINIHEHTMVVEREVHDRIHRGRQGGAWNAAWREFRRSHDSATEAQIWEHALKLVSRFELAGPLVPYHWQIGPQPVPRNAK
;
A
#
# COMPACT_ATOMS: atom_id res chain seq x y z
N MET A 1 4.47 0.13 40.27
CA MET A 1 5.40 0.48 39.17
C MET A 1 5.31 -0.62 38.12
N ALA A 2 4.72 -0.34 36.96
CA ALA A 2 4.70 -1.30 35.86
C ALA A 2 5.88 -0.98 34.93
N ILE A 3 6.81 -1.93 34.80
CA ILE A 3 7.86 -1.89 33.77
C ILE A 3 7.20 -2.39 32.49
N ILE A 4 6.89 -1.49 31.56
CA ILE A 4 6.38 -1.87 30.24
C ILE A 4 7.59 -2.34 29.42
N PRO A 5 7.66 -3.61 28.97
CA PRO A 5 8.78 -4.08 28.19
C PRO A 5 8.74 -3.44 26.79
N TRP A 6 9.92 -3.02 26.32
CA TRP A 6 10.24 -2.34 25.06
C TRP A 6 9.83 -3.06 23.75
N ARG A 7 8.94 -4.06 23.79
CA ARG A 7 8.63 -4.99 22.68
C ARG A 7 7.47 -4.59 21.75
N PHE A 8 6.97 -3.36 21.82
CA PHE A 8 5.74 -2.96 21.11
C PHE A 8 5.85 -1.66 20.29
N HIS A 9 7.04 -1.06 20.14
CA HIS A 9 7.20 0.20 19.41
C HIS A 9 7.21 0.05 17.88
N ASP A 10 7.31 -1.16 17.34
CA ASP A 10 7.49 -1.45 15.91
C ASP A 10 6.21 -1.91 15.18
N ARG A 11 5.11 -2.16 15.92
CA ARG A 11 3.82 -2.54 15.34
C ARG A 11 2.76 -1.50 15.61
N ARG A 12 2.82 -0.41 14.84
CA ARG A 12 1.68 0.50 14.74
C ARG A 12 0.58 -0.20 13.95
N GLU A 13 -0.58 -0.33 14.55
CA GLU A 13 -1.76 -0.94 13.95
C GLU A 13 -2.70 0.18 13.50
N LEU A 14 -3.29 0.03 12.31
CA LEU A 14 -4.49 0.81 12.00
C LEU A 14 -5.64 0.21 12.79
N LEU A 15 -6.19 0.96 13.73
CA LEU A 15 -7.27 0.48 14.58
C LEU A 15 -8.55 0.33 13.75
N PRO A 16 -9.42 -0.66 14.04
CA PRO A 16 -10.69 -0.82 13.34
C PRO A 16 -11.56 0.44 13.40
N SER A 17 -11.55 1.14 14.53
CA SER A 17 -12.29 2.39 14.72
C SER A 17 -11.83 3.51 13.78
N GLU A 18 -10.56 3.53 13.38
CA GLU A 18 -10.04 4.47 12.37
C GLU A 18 -10.57 4.10 10.97
N LEU A 19 -10.61 2.82 10.63
CA LEU A 19 -11.16 2.33 9.36
C LEU A 19 -12.68 2.53 9.28
N GLU A 20 -13.40 2.31 10.38
CA GLU A 20 -14.84 2.56 10.49
C GLU A 20 -15.18 4.05 10.30
N ARG A 21 -14.39 4.96 10.88
CA ARG A 21 -14.53 6.41 10.65
C ARG A 21 -14.33 6.76 9.17
N LEU A 22 -13.42 6.07 8.49
CA LEU A 22 -13.17 6.22 7.05
C LEU A 22 -14.19 5.48 6.17
N LYS A 23 -15.11 4.72 6.78
CA LYS A 23 -16.15 3.92 6.11
C LYS A 23 -15.61 2.92 5.08
N ILE A 24 -14.34 2.51 5.19
CA ILE A 24 -13.71 1.56 4.28
C ILE A 24 -14.20 0.14 4.61
N ARG A 25 -14.91 -0.50 3.67
CA ARG A 25 -15.41 -1.86 3.83
C ARG A 25 -14.43 -2.87 3.26
N ASN A 26 -14.24 -3.99 3.97
CA ASN A 26 -13.34 -5.08 3.56
C ASN A 26 -11.94 -4.57 3.14
N PRO A 27 -11.20 -3.95 4.08
CA PRO A 27 -9.96 -3.25 3.79
C PRO A 27 -8.86 -4.21 3.31
N ILE A 28 -8.06 -3.76 2.34
CA ILE A 28 -6.85 -4.43 1.88
C ILE A 28 -5.74 -3.41 1.64
N LYS A 29 -4.48 -3.82 1.85
CA LYS A 29 -3.32 -3.00 1.48
C LYS A 29 -3.05 -3.11 -0.01
N HIS A 30 -2.99 -1.97 -0.67
CA HIS A 30 -2.58 -1.84 -2.04
C HIS A 30 -1.22 -1.10 -2.11
N HIS A 31 -0.23 -1.68 -2.79
CA HIS A 31 1.06 -1.01 -2.95
C HIS A 31 0.93 0.15 -3.95
N LEU A 32 1.32 1.37 -3.55
CA LEU A 32 1.38 2.50 -4.48
C LEU A 32 2.39 2.25 -5.59
N PHE A 33 3.51 1.59 -5.25
CA PHE A 33 4.56 1.22 -6.20
C PHE A 33 4.51 -0.30 -6.44
N PRO A 34 4.24 -0.77 -7.68
CA PRO A 34 4.05 -2.19 -7.97
C PRO A 34 5.20 -3.10 -7.54
N GLN A 35 4.82 -4.26 -6.99
CA GLN A 35 5.74 -5.37 -6.68
C GLN A 35 6.22 -6.14 -7.92
N GLN A 36 5.73 -5.81 -9.11
CA GLN A 36 6.20 -6.46 -10.35
C GLN A 36 7.73 -6.33 -10.46
N PRO A 37 8.49 -7.42 -10.66
CA PRO A 37 9.95 -7.42 -10.45
C PRO A 37 10.71 -6.33 -11.19
N SER A 38 10.33 -6.05 -12.44
CA SER A 38 10.98 -5.02 -13.25
C SER A 38 10.68 -3.60 -12.76
N LEU A 39 9.46 -3.35 -12.25
CA LEU A 39 9.08 -2.05 -11.69
C LEU A 39 9.69 -1.87 -10.30
N ALA A 40 9.59 -2.89 -9.43
CA ALA A 40 10.19 -2.89 -8.10
C ALA A 40 11.70 -2.60 -8.13
N ARG A 41 12.43 -3.20 -9.09
CA ARG A 41 13.86 -2.92 -9.29
C ARG A 41 14.11 -1.48 -9.69
N TRP A 42 13.28 -0.93 -10.58
CA TRP A 42 13.38 0.45 -11.02
C TRP A 42 13.12 1.42 -9.87
N PHE A 43 12.06 1.23 -9.08
CA PHE A 43 11.81 2.05 -7.87
C PHE A 43 12.97 2.00 -6.87
N LYS A 44 13.54 0.81 -6.64
CA LYS A 44 14.71 0.65 -5.76
C LYS A 44 15.92 1.47 -6.26
N GLN A 45 16.17 1.49 -7.57
CA GLN A 45 17.23 2.31 -8.17
C GLN A 45 16.97 3.81 -8.00
N LYS A 46 15.70 4.20 -7.83
CA LYS A 46 15.26 5.59 -7.59
C LYS A 46 15.19 5.96 -6.11
N GLY A 47 15.65 5.09 -5.21
CA GLY A 47 15.64 5.33 -3.77
C GLY A 47 14.31 5.02 -3.07
N ILE A 48 13.31 4.49 -3.78
CA ILE A 48 11.98 4.25 -3.24
C ILE A 48 11.88 2.82 -2.67
N ASN A 49 11.65 2.70 -1.36
CA ASN A 49 11.29 1.43 -0.73
C ASN A 49 9.77 1.21 -0.85
N ILE A 50 9.36 0.35 -1.80
CA ILE A 50 7.95 0.12 -2.11
C ILE A 50 7.12 -0.40 -0.92
N HIS A 51 7.76 -1.07 0.05
CA HIS A 51 7.07 -1.64 1.21
C HIS A 51 6.70 -0.58 2.27
N GLU A 52 7.24 0.63 2.19
CA GLU A 52 6.86 1.75 3.06
C GLU A 52 5.61 2.48 2.56
N HIS A 53 5.12 2.15 1.37
CA HIS A 53 4.13 2.95 0.64
C HIS A 53 2.97 2.10 0.14
N THR A 54 2.10 1.73 1.08
CA THR A 54 0.80 1.10 0.76
C THR A 54 -0.35 2.01 1.16
N MET A 55 -1.47 1.90 0.46
CA MET A 55 -2.73 2.55 0.83
C MET A 55 -3.72 1.47 1.25
N VAL A 56 -4.41 1.67 2.36
CA VAL A 56 -5.54 0.80 2.71
C VAL A 56 -6.74 1.25 1.90
N VAL A 57 -7.24 0.38 1.03
CA VAL A 57 -8.37 0.63 0.12
C VAL A 57 -9.44 -0.45 0.30
N GLU A 58 -10.62 -0.23 -0.27
CA GLU A 58 -11.62 -1.28 -0.36
C GLU A 58 -11.17 -2.39 -1.32
N ARG A 59 -11.45 -3.65 -0.96
CA ARG A 59 -11.11 -4.81 -1.80
C ARG A 59 -11.66 -4.71 -3.22
N GLU A 60 -12.88 -4.20 -3.38
CA GLU A 60 -13.48 -4.05 -4.71
C GLU A 60 -12.65 -3.12 -5.62
N VAL A 61 -12.17 -2.01 -5.08
CA VAL A 61 -11.28 -1.07 -5.80
C VAL A 61 -9.97 -1.76 -6.17
N HIS A 62 -9.34 -2.45 -5.22
CA HIS A 62 -8.12 -3.22 -5.46
C HIS A 62 -8.28 -4.25 -6.59
N ASP A 63 -9.36 -5.02 -6.56
CA ASP A 63 -9.61 -6.06 -7.56
C ASP A 63 -9.96 -5.47 -8.92
N ARG A 64 -10.65 -4.32 -8.96
CA ARG A 64 -10.96 -3.57 -10.19
C ARG A 64 -9.68 -3.13 -10.90
N ILE A 65 -8.73 -2.53 -10.19
CA ILE A 65 -7.51 -1.96 -10.80
C ILE A 65 -6.45 -3.01 -11.15
N HIS A 66 -6.49 -4.16 -10.47
CA HIS A 66 -5.62 -5.32 -10.76
C HIS A 66 -6.24 -6.36 -11.68
N ARG A 67 -7.50 -6.18 -12.11
CA ARG A 67 -8.17 -7.07 -13.05
C ARG A 67 -7.35 -7.22 -14.35
N GLY A 68 -7.19 -8.45 -14.80
CA GLY A 68 -6.46 -8.80 -16.02
C GLY A 68 -5.05 -9.31 -15.76
N ARG A 69 -4.22 -9.35 -16.80
CA ARG A 69 -2.88 -9.94 -16.73
C ARG A 69 -1.87 -8.96 -16.13
N GLN A 70 -0.83 -9.49 -15.49
CA GLN A 70 0.35 -8.74 -15.03
C GLN A 70 0.04 -7.58 -14.06
N GLY A 71 -1.00 -7.72 -13.22
CA GLY A 71 -1.42 -6.69 -12.26
C GLY A 71 -2.29 -5.58 -12.86
N GLY A 72 -2.93 -5.85 -14.00
CA GLY A 72 -4.02 -5.04 -14.53
C GLY A 72 -3.65 -3.63 -14.96
N ALA A 73 -4.64 -2.73 -14.89
CA ALA A 73 -4.52 -1.34 -15.29
C ALA A 73 -3.51 -0.56 -14.44
N TRP A 74 -3.40 -0.90 -13.15
CA TRP A 74 -2.43 -0.27 -12.24
C TRP A 74 -0.99 -0.48 -12.71
N ASN A 75 -0.59 -1.73 -12.91
CA ASN A 75 0.77 -2.04 -13.38
C ASN A 75 0.99 -1.60 -14.83
N ALA A 76 -0.07 -1.57 -15.66
CA ALA A 76 0.03 -1.05 -17.03
C ALA A 76 0.41 0.44 -17.05
N ALA A 77 -0.25 1.26 -16.23
CA ALA A 77 0.04 2.69 -16.12
C ALA A 77 1.48 2.94 -15.64
N TRP A 78 1.95 2.20 -14.64
CA TRP A 78 3.34 2.30 -14.17
C TRP A 78 4.37 1.87 -15.22
N ARG A 79 4.09 0.80 -15.98
CA ARG A 79 4.97 0.38 -17.09
C ARG A 79 5.04 1.46 -18.16
N GLU A 80 3.93 2.10 -18.48
CA GLU A 80 3.87 3.18 -19.47
C GLU A 80 4.67 4.39 -19.02
N PHE A 81 4.51 4.83 -17.76
CA PHE A 81 5.29 5.91 -17.19
C PHE A 81 6.79 5.62 -17.21
N ARG A 82 7.21 4.43 -16.73
CA ARG A 82 8.62 4.04 -16.76
C ARG A 82 9.20 4.03 -18.18
N ARG A 83 8.45 3.53 -19.17
CA ARG A 83 8.92 3.48 -20.56
C ARG A 83 9.24 4.87 -21.12
N SER A 84 8.46 5.89 -20.75
CA SER A 84 8.65 7.27 -21.22
C SER A 84 9.54 8.12 -20.30
N HIS A 85 9.75 7.69 -19.06
CA HIS A 85 10.46 8.46 -18.02
C HIS A 85 11.43 7.60 -17.22
N ASP A 86 12.28 6.81 -17.88
CA ASP A 86 13.21 5.91 -17.19
C ASP A 86 14.19 6.67 -16.27
N SER A 87 14.55 7.90 -16.65
CA SER A 87 15.38 8.82 -15.88
C SER A 87 14.62 9.66 -14.84
N ALA A 88 13.31 9.42 -14.61
CA ALA A 88 12.50 10.18 -13.66
C ALA A 88 13.18 10.30 -12.29
N THR A 89 13.05 11.46 -11.67
CA THR A 89 13.42 11.68 -10.27
C THR A 89 12.38 11.06 -9.33
N GLU A 90 12.75 10.85 -8.08
CA GLU A 90 11.81 10.40 -7.04
C GLU A 90 10.59 11.33 -6.94
N ALA A 91 10.79 12.64 -7.01
CA ALA A 91 9.70 13.63 -6.98
C ALA A 91 8.70 13.44 -8.13
N GLN A 92 9.19 13.21 -9.35
CA GLN A 92 8.33 12.96 -10.52
C GLN A 92 7.58 11.63 -10.40
N ILE A 93 8.20 10.61 -9.79
CA ILE A 93 7.57 9.33 -9.51
C ILE A 93 6.43 9.49 -8.50
N TRP A 94 6.63 10.28 -7.44
CA TRP A 94 5.59 10.61 -6.48
C TRP A 94 4.45 11.42 -7.09
N GLU A 95 4.77 12.42 -7.92
CA GLU A 95 3.76 13.19 -8.64
C GLU A 95 2.91 12.26 -9.53
N HIS A 96 3.54 11.31 -10.22
CA HIS A 96 2.83 10.31 -11.00
C HIS A 96 1.97 9.39 -10.12
N ALA A 97 2.47 8.94 -8.97
CA ALA A 97 1.70 8.14 -8.02
C ALA A 97 0.42 8.85 -7.57
N LEU A 98 0.49 10.14 -7.25
CA LEU A 98 -0.68 10.95 -6.88
C LEU A 98 -1.68 11.08 -8.04
N LYS A 99 -1.19 11.26 -9.28
CA LYS A 99 -2.03 11.24 -10.48
C LYS A 99 -2.76 9.91 -10.64
N LEU A 100 -2.09 8.77 -10.37
CA LEU A 100 -2.72 7.45 -10.43
C LEU A 100 -3.73 7.23 -9.30
N VAL A 101 -3.43 7.67 -8.07
CA VAL A 101 -4.37 7.63 -6.94
C VAL A 101 -5.67 8.35 -7.32
N SER A 102 -5.56 9.56 -7.88
CA SER A 102 -6.73 10.31 -8.37
C SER A 102 -7.43 9.61 -9.54
N ARG A 103 -6.68 9.20 -10.58
CA ARG A 103 -7.22 8.55 -11.80
C ARG A 103 -8.00 7.27 -11.50
N PHE A 104 -7.55 6.47 -10.54
CA PHE A 104 -8.16 5.19 -10.19
C PHE A 104 -9.07 5.27 -8.97
N GLU A 105 -9.29 6.47 -8.43
CA GLU A 105 -10.17 6.76 -7.30
C GLU A 105 -9.77 5.97 -6.03
N LEU A 106 -8.46 5.83 -5.78
CA LEU A 106 -7.99 5.23 -4.55
C LEU A 106 -8.20 6.22 -3.41
N ALA A 107 -8.82 5.75 -2.33
CA ALA A 107 -9.05 6.52 -1.13
C ALA A 107 -8.73 5.68 0.11
N GLY A 108 -7.94 6.26 1.02
CA GLY A 108 -7.63 5.69 2.31
C GLY A 108 -6.25 6.08 2.85
N PRO A 109 -5.89 5.60 4.04
CA PRO A 109 -4.67 5.99 4.72
C PRO A 109 -3.44 5.35 4.08
N LEU A 110 -2.34 6.11 4.02
CA LEU A 110 -1.03 5.58 3.66
C LEU A 110 -0.37 4.94 4.89
N VAL A 111 0.09 3.70 4.73
CA VAL A 111 0.77 2.93 5.76
C VAL A 111 1.86 2.05 5.17
N PRO A 112 2.89 1.71 5.96
CA PRO A 112 3.82 0.65 5.60
C PRO A 112 3.12 -0.71 5.48
N TYR A 113 3.62 -1.56 4.58
CA TYR A 113 3.08 -2.88 4.31
C TYR A 113 3.13 -3.80 5.55
N HIS A 114 4.13 -3.64 6.41
CA HIS A 114 4.33 -4.45 7.60
C HIS A 114 3.38 -4.11 8.78
N TRP A 115 2.62 -3.01 8.72
CA TRP A 115 1.60 -2.70 9.73
C TRP A 115 0.44 -3.70 9.71
N GLN A 116 -0.36 -3.79 10.76
CA GLN A 116 -1.56 -4.62 10.76
C GLN A 116 -2.81 -3.75 10.49
N ILE A 117 -3.81 -4.35 9.83
CA ILE A 117 -5.13 -3.74 9.63
C ILE A 117 -6.08 -4.41 10.64
N GLY A 118 -6.40 -3.71 11.72
CA GLY A 118 -7.21 -4.24 12.82
C GLY A 118 -6.49 -5.21 13.77
N PRO A 119 -7.09 -5.53 14.92
CA PRO A 119 -6.54 -6.48 15.86
C PRO A 119 -6.54 -7.87 15.22
N GLN A 120 -5.49 -8.64 15.49
CA GLN A 120 -5.49 -10.08 15.19
C GLN A 120 -6.74 -10.72 15.82
N PRO A 121 -7.45 -11.63 15.14
CA PRO A 121 -8.36 -12.51 15.87
C PRO A 121 -7.54 -13.19 16.97
N VAL A 122 -7.96 -13.00 18.23
CA VAL A 122 -7.36 -13.71 19.36
C VAL A 122 -7.42 -15.21 19.00
N PRO A 123 -6.28 -15.92 18.97
CA PRO A 123 -6.30 -17.34 18.66
C PRO A 123 -7.24 -18.04 19.64
N ARG A 124 -8.22 -18.78 19.10
CA ARG A 124 -9.35 -19.36 19.85
C ARG A 124 -8.94 -20.48 20.82
N ASN A 125 -7.66 -20.60 21.12
CA ASN A 125 -7.06 -21.67 21.91
C ASN A 125 -6.16 -21.06 23.00
N ALA A 126 -6.77 -20.42 23.99
CA ALA A 126 -6.25 -20.39 25.35
C ALA A 126 -7.20 -21.26 26.18
N LYS A 127 -6.86 -22.55 26.28
CA LYS A 127 -7.34 -23.40 27.35
C LYS A 127 -6.37 -23.25 28.52
#